data_AF-A0A952GQ52-F1
#
_entry.id   AF-A0A952GQ52-F1
#
_cell.length_a   1.000
_cell.length_b   1.000
_cell.length_c   1.000
_cell.angle_alpha   90.00
_cell.angle_beta   90.00
_cell.angle_gamma   90.00
#
_symmetry.space_group_name_H-M   'P 1'
#
loop_
_entity.id
_entity.type
_entity.pdbx_description
1 polymer ?
#
loop_
_entity_poly.entity_id
_entity_poly.type
_entity_poly.pdbx_seq_one_letter_code
_entity_poly.pdbx_strand_id
1 'polypeptide(L)'
;MSTPSGTNTRAHSEVQSGVHLRRTDENAAEIEALFGRYGGPVGVPGVLGGLDRQATQVPVPGLAVAWGFTWDEEDRVDGGWWPQGITNSAHVPGVDRRLVVTSWYAKDDRGSRITVVDLDTLRYRHVLLVVPELRAGRVVLRPLAVHAGGLVWAGPYLYVAGTRRGLFTCRMDDIVEVEPGEESFGHRFVLPVRFAYDAQHDRDQMRYSFLSLDRSTEVPHLVAGEYGRDEMTRRIVRYPLDPGTYDLRADQDGVSRPVSFDD
;
A
#
# COMPACT_ATOMS: atom_id res chain seq x y z
N MET A 1 -55.79 11.55 24.68
CA MET A 1 -54.78 10.48 24.65
C MET A 1 -54.43 10.25 23.20
N SER A 2 -53.34 10.88 22.74
CA SER A 2 -52.83 10.71 21.39
C SER A 2 -51.44 10.11 21.53
N THR A 3 -51.31 8.83 21.21
CA THR A 3 -50.03 8.13 21.13
C THR A 3 -49.31 8.58 19.86
N PRO A 4 -48.06 9.10 19.92
CA PRO A 4 -47.26 9.26 18.73
C PRO A 4 -46.74 7.89 18.29
N SER A 5 -47.04 7.55 17.04
CA SER A 5 -46.51 6.40 16.31
C SER A 5 -44.99 6.42 16.31
N GLY A 6 -44.39 5.28 16.66
CA GLY A 6 -42.95 5.10 16.75
C GLY A 6 -42.23 5.47 15.44
N THR A 7 -41.14 6.20 15.62
CA THR A 7 -40.02 6.30 14.67
C THR A 7 -39.55 4.89 14.33
N ASN A 8 -39.94 4.43 13.15
CA ASN A 8 -39.48 3.17 12.60
C ASN A 8 -38.11 3.42 11.97
N THR A 9 -37.06 3.19 12.74
CA THR A 9 -35.67 3.08 12.31
C THR A 9 -35.53 1.85 11.40
N ARG A 10 -36.08 1.93 10.20
CA ARG A 10 -35.92 0.94 9.13
C ARG A 10 -35.42 1.65 7.89
N ALA A 11 -34.10 1.56 7.71
CA ALA A 11 -33.39 1.37 6.43
C ALA A 11 -31.98 2.00 6.47
N HIS A 12 -31.17 1.71 7.49
CA HIS A 12 -29.70 1.67 7.31
C HIS A 12 -29.26 0.38 6.57
N SER A 13 -30.19 -0.27 5.88
CA SER A 13 -30.03 -1.58 5.23
C SER A 13 -30.24 -1.53 3.72
N GLU A 14 -30.27 -0.35 3.09
CA GLU A 14 -29.92 -0.26 1.67
C GLU A 14 -28.39 -0.31 1.60
N VAL A 15 -27.87 -1.53 1.49
CA VAL A 15 -26.47 -1.83 1.21
C VAL A 15 -26.07 -1.03 -0.04
N GLN A 16 -25.39 0.08 0.20
CA GLN A 16 -24.98 1.05 -0.81
C GLN A 16 -23.97 0.41 -1.78
N SER A 17 -24.49 0.08 -2.97
CA SER A 17 -23.83 -0.09 -4.27
C SER A 17 -22.36 -0.53 -4.35
N GLY A 18 -22.17 -1.84 -4.56
CA GLY A 18 -21.47 -2.36 -5.73
C GLY A 18 -19.95 -2.27 -5.79
N VAL A 19 -19.25 -1.76 -4.77
CA VAL A 19 -17.78 -1.86 -4.65
C VAL A 19 -17.44 -2.73 -3.45
N HIS A 20 -16.71 -3.80 -3.68
CA HIS A 20 -16.31 -4.68 -2.61
C HIS A 20 -14.96 -5.34 -2.88
N LEU A 21 -14.33 -5.82 -1.82
CA LEU A 21 -13.00 -6.38 -1.84
C LEU A 21 -13.03 -7.81 -1.31
N ARG A 22 -12.42 -8.75 -2.03
CA ARG A 22 -12.25 -10.13 -1.58
C ARG A 22 -10.79 -10.39 -1.31
N ARG A 23 -10.45 -10.76 -0.06
CA ARG A 23 -9.08 -11.13 0.29
C ARG A 23 -8.70 -12.43 -0.44
N THR A 24 -7.51 -12.47 -1.02
CA THR A 24 -6.92 -13.70 -1.56
C THR A 24 -6.34 -14.56 -0.44
N ASP A 25 -6.01 -15.81 -0.77
CA ASP A 25 -5.08 -16.58 0.04
C ASP A 25 -3.72 -15.89 0.09
N GLU A 26 -2.91 -16.27 1.09
CA GLU A 26 -1.55 -15.77 1.21
C GLU A 26 -0.61 -16.52 0.26
N ASN A 27 0.37 -15.79 -0.29
CA ASN A 27 1.52 -16.35 -1.02
C ASN A 27 2.53 -16.99 -0.06
N ALA A 28 2.06 -17.71 0.97
CA ALA A 28 2.88 -18.18 2.08
C ALA A 28 3.97 -19.16 1.60
N ALA A 29 3.61 -20.12 0.73
CA ALA A 29 4.56 -21.10 0.22
C ALA A 29 5.61 -20.46 -0.70
N GLU A 30 5.20 -19.49 -1.52
CA GLU A 30 6.06 -18.71 -2.42
C GLU A 30 7.05 -17.87 -1.62
N ILE A 31 6.60 -17.24 -0.53
CA ILE A 31 7.43 -16.41 0.36
C ILE A 31 8.40 -17.28 1.17
N GLU A 32 7.97 -18.43 1.68
CA GLU A 32 8.88 -19.39 2.33
C GLU A 32 9.97 -19.88 1.36
N ALA A 33 9.60 -20.15 0.10
CA ALA A 33 10.58 -20.50 -0.94
C ALA A 33 11.53 -19.33 -1.27
N LEU A 34 11.04 -18.08 -1.21
CA LEU A 34 11.86 -16.87 -1.32
C LEU A 34 12.89 -16.76 -0.20
N PHE A 35 12.45 -16.95 1.04
CA PHE A 35 13.31 -16.96 2.20
C PHE A 35 14.37 -18.07 2.11
N GLY A 36 13.97 -19.27 1.70
CA GLY A 36 14.90 -20.37 1.47
C GLY A 36 15.96 -20.08 0.39
N ARG A 37 15.61 -19.30 -0.65
CA ARG A 37 16.53 -18.93 -1.74
C ARG A 37 17.54 -17.84 -1.33
N TYR A 38 17.15 -16.89 -0.49
CA TYR A 38 17.93 -15.67 -0.22
C TYR A 38 18.34 -15.46 1.24
N GLY A 39 18.09 -16.42 2.14
CA GLY A 39 18.59 -16.37 3.52
C GLY A 39 17.64 -15.71 4.51
N GLY A 40 16.33 -15.70 4.23
CA GLY A 40 15.30 -15.20 5.12
C GLY A 40 15.02 -13.69 5.01
N PRO A 41 14.03 -13.20 5.76
CA PRO A 41 13.70 -11.78 5.78
C PRO A 41 14.70 -10.97 6.60
N VAL A 42 15.02 -9.78 6.12
CA VAL A 42 15.82 -8.75 6.81
C VAL A 42 14.96 -7.60 7.35
N GLY A 43 13.72 -7.48 6.85
CA GLY A 43 12.76 -6.45 7.25
C GLY A 43 13.24 -5.01 7.03
N VAL A 44 12.52 -4.06 7.63
CA VAL A 44 12.90 -2.63 7.64
C VAL A 44 14.30 -2.40 8.23
N PRO A 45 14.73 -3.07 9.33
CA PRO A 45 16.08 -2.90 9.86
C PRO A 45 17.18 -3.21 8.85
N GLY A 46 17.02 -4.25 8.02
CA GLY A 46 17.97 -4.56 6.94
C GLY A 46 18.09 -3.45 5.90
N VAL A 47 16.96 -2.88 5.49
CA VAL A 47 16.94 -1.73 4.57
C VAL A 47 17.67 -0.53 5.17
N LEU A 48 17.41 -0.23 6.45
CA LEU A 48 18.07 0.88 7.16
C LEU A 48 19.58 0.64 7.34
N GLY A 49 20.02 -0.62 7.46
CA GLY A 49 21.44 -0.98 7.45
C GLY A 49 22.09 -0.82 6.07
N GLY A 50 21.30 -0.82 4.99
CA GLY A 50 21.75 -0.79 3.60
C GLY A 50 21.37 0.47 2.81
N LEU A 51 21.17 1.62 3.47
CA LEU A 51 20.87 2.89 2.79
C LEU A 51 22.06 3.36 1.94
N ASP A 52 21.84 3.72 0.68
CA ASP A 52 22.91 4.07 -0.26
C ASP A 52 22.74 5.43 -0.95
N ARG A 53 21.55 6.03 -0.86
CA ARG A 53 21.26 7.34 -1.44
C ARG A 53 21.07 8.40 -0.35
N GLN A 54 21.22 9.67 -0.74
CA GLN A 54 21.15 10.83 0.15
C GLN A 54 20.24 11.90 -0.46
N ALA A 55 19.09 12.13 0.16
CA ALA A 55 18.25 13.28 -0.15
C ALA A 55 18.86 14.55 0.45
N THR A 56 18.53 15.70 -0.15
CA THR A 56 19.06 17.01 0.23
C THR A 56 17.92 17.90 0.70
N GLN A 57 18.08 18.57 1.85
CA GLN A 57 17.12 19.59 2.28
C GLN A 57 17.09 20.74 1.27
N VAL A 58 15.89 21.17 0.92
CA VAL A 58 15.67 22.29 0.01
C VAL A 58 14.54 23.17 0.51
N PRO A 59 14.57 24.48 0.18
CA PRO A 59 13.38 25.31 0.30
C PRO A 59 12.25 24.70 -0.55
N VAL A 60 11.07 24.59 0.03
CA VAL A 60 9.86 24.15 -0.67
C VAL A 60 8.77 25.21 -0.54
N PRO A 61 7.95 25.43 -1.58
CA PRO A 61 6.92 26.46 -1.54
C PRO A 61 5.82 26.08 -0.55
N GLY A 62 5.38 27.04 0.28
CA GLY A 62 4.20 26.90 1.13
C GLY A 62 4.26 27.78 2.38
N LEU A 63 3.10 28.27 2.82
CA LEU A 63 3.00 29.21 3.96
C LEU A 63 3.17 28.53 5.33
N ALA A 64 3.03 27.20 5.39
CA ALA A 64 3.09 26.42 6.63
C ALA A 64 4.15 25.31 6.56
N VAL A 65 5.15 25.43 5.70
CA VAL A 65 6.21 24.44 5.57
C VAL A 65 7.37 24.77 6.50
N ALA A 66 7.71 23.84 7.39
CA ALA A 66 8.89 23.96 8.25
C ALA A 66 10.19 23.69 7.48
N TRP A 67 10.20 22.66 6.64
CA TRP A 67 11.32 22.27 5.77
C TRP A 67 10.83 21.24 4.73
N GLY A 68 11.64 20.99 3.70
CA GLY A 68 11.43 19.92 2.73
C GLY A 68 12.76 19.37 2.22
N PHE A 69 12.69 18.31 1.41
CA PHE A 69 13.86 17.71 0.77
C PHE A 69 13.55 17.34 -0.68
N THR A 70 14.60 17.21 -1.48
CA THR A 70 14.56 16.63 -2.82
C THR A 70 15.34 15.31 -2.83
N TRP A 71 14.98 14.42 -3.74
CA TRP A 71 15.72 13.19 -4.05
C TRP A 71 17.16 13.49 -4.45
N ASP A 72 18.01 12.45 -4.42
CA ASP A 72 19.35 12.53 -4.98
C ASP A 72 19.30 12.88 -6.48
N GLU A 73 20.45 13.28 -7.03
CA GLU A 73 20.48 13.77 -8.41
C GLU A 73 20.02 12.70 -9.42
N GLU A 74 20.39 11.44 -9.21
CA GLU A 74 20.05 10.33 -10.09
C GLU A 74 18.54 10.10 -10.16
N ASP A 75 17.86 9.98 -9.01
CA ASP A 75 16.40 9.79 -8.97
C ASP A 75 15.63 11.03 -9.44
N ARG A 76 16.19 12.23 -9.27
CA ARG A 76 15.55 13.47 -9.70
C ARG A 76 15.49 13.61 -11.22
N VAL A 77 16.49 13.09 -11.93
CA VAL A 77 16.58 13.16 -13.39
C VAL A 77 16.10 11.89 -14.10
N ASP A 78 15.86 10.80 -13.35
CA ASP A 78 15.35 9.56 -13.90
C ASP A 78 13.88 9.70 -14.37
N GLY A 79 13.68 9.75 -15.69
CA GLY A 79 12.34 9.77 -16.30
C GLY A 79 11.63 8.41 -16.32
N GLY A 80 12.30 7.35 -15.87
CA GLY A 80 11.81 5.98 -15.84
C GLY A 80 10.93 5.65 -14.63
N TRP A 81 11.11 6.33 -13.50
CA TRP A 81 10.35 6.11 -12.27
C TRP A 81 9.46 7.31 -11.93
N TRP A 82 8.17 7.05 -11.73
CA TRP A 82 7.16 8.08 -11.50
C TRP A 82 6.63 7.98 -10.06
N PRO A 83 6.88 8.97 -9.19
CA PRO A 83 6.42 8.94 -7.80
C PRO A 83 4.91 9.15 -7.73
N GLN A 84 4.24 8.49 -6.78
CA GLN A 84 2.78 8.54 -6.65
C GLN A 84 2.31 8.64 -5.19
N GLY A 85 2.48 7.58 -4.42
CA GLY A 85 1.93 7.44 -3.07
C GLY A 85 2.94 7.78 -1.98
N ILE A 86 2.44 8.11 -0.80
CA ILE A 86 3.25 8.45 0.38
C ILE A 86 2.57 7.96 1.66
N THR A 87 3.35 7.42 2.58
CA THR A 87 2.96 7.11 3.96
C THR A 87 4.16 7.34 4.90
N ASN A 88 3.96 7.21 6.21
CA ASN A 88 5.02 7.35 7.20
C ASN A 88 4.87 6.35 8.35
N SER A 89 5.88 6.28 9.22
CA SER A 89 5.93 5.36 10.36
C SER A 89 5.31 5.90 11.65
N ALA A 90 4.83 7.15 11.71
CA ALA A 90 4.51 7.84 12.97
C ALA A 90 3.48 7.13 13.86
N HIS A 91 2.71 6.20 13.29
CA HIS A 91 1.67 5.46 13.99
C HIS A 91 1.77 3.95 13.78
N VAL A 92 2.95 3.47 13.41
CA VAL A 92 3.23 2.04 13.24
C VAL A 92 3.84 1.52 14.54
N PRO A 93 3.14 0.63 15.28
CA PRO A 93 3.68 0.08 16.53
C PRO A 93 5.01 -0.64 16.31
N GLY A 94 5.98 -0.39 17.19
CA GLY A 94 7.30 -1.00 17.13
C GLY A 94 8.28 -0.36 16.13
N VAL A 95 7.89 0.72 15.44
CA VAL A 95 8.79 1.49 14.55
C VAL A 95 9.07 2.86 15.16
N ASP A 96 10.18 2.96 15.91
CA ASP A 96 10.58 4.21 16.58
C ASP A 96 11.26 5.20 15.64
N ARG A 97 11.77 4.74 14.49
CA ARG A 97 12.43 5.59 13.49
C ARG A 97 11.38 6.43 12.75
N ARG A 98 11.71 7.70 12.48
CA ARG A 98 10.88 8.58 11.65
C ARG A 98 11.12 8.29 10.19
N LEU A 99 10.27 7.47 9.60
CA LEU A 99 10.41 7.03 8.22
C LEU A 99 9.30 7.62 7.35
N VAL A 100 9.65 7.97 6.13
CA VAL A 100 8.71 8.20 5.04
C VAL A 100 8.87 7.07 4.02
N VAL A 101 7.75 6.55 3.54
CA VAL A 101 7.72 5.56 2.48
C VAL A 101 6.99 6.15 1.29
N THR A 102 7.65 6.22 0.13
CA THR A 102 7.05 6.69 -1.12
C THR A 102 7.00 5.58 -2.16
N SER A 103 5.94 5.48 -2.93
CA SER A 103 5.84 4.53 -4.05
C SER A 103 6.18 5.19 -5.37
N TRP A 104 6.69 4.36 -6.27
CA TRP A 104 7.02 4.71 -7.64
C TRP A 104 6.54 3.62 -8.58
N TYR A 105 6.17 3.99 -9.80
CA TYR A 105 5.95 3.02 -10.87
C TYR A 105 6.79 3.36 -12.09
N ALA A 106 7.22 2.32 -12.79
CA ALA A 106 7.82 2.45 -14.10
C ALA A 106 6.77 2.17 -15.19
N LYS A 107 6.95 2.78 -16.36
CA LYS A 107 6.09 2.53 -17.54
C LYS A 107 6.52 1.31 -18.35
N ASP A 108 7.69 0.76 -18.04
CA ASP A 108 8.24 -0.47 -18.59
C ASP A 108 7.92 -1.68 -17.67
N ASP A 109 8.66 -2.77 -17.83
CA ASP A 109 8.46 -4.03 -17.13
C ASP A 109 8.95 -4.04 -15.67
N ARG A 110 9.61 -2.98 -15.21
CA ARG A 110 10.13 -2.87 -13.83
C ARG A 110 9.05 -2.82 -12.75
N GLY A 111 7.80 -2.52 -13.11
CA GLY A 111 6.67 -2.52 -12.18
C GLY A 111 6.72 -1.39 -11.15
N SER A 112 6.50 -1.72 -9.88
CA SER A 112 6.45 -0.75 -8.76
C SER A 112 7.57 -0.98 -7.75
N ARG A 113 8.04 0.10 -7.15
CA ARG A 113 8.97 0.07 -6.01
C ARG A 113 8.48 1.01 -4.91
N ILE A 114 8.99 0.81 -3.71
CA ILE A 114 8.93 1.82 -2.63
C ILE A 114 10.31 2.37 -2.35
N THR A 115 10.36 3.55 -1.75
CA THR A 115 11.56 4.16 -1.19
C THR A 115 11.35 4.36 0.29
N VAL A 116 12.22 3.80 1.11
CA VAL A 116 12.23 4.01 2.57
C VAL A 116 13.24 5.10 2.88
N VAL A 117 12.75 6.25 3.35
CA VAL A 117 13.56 7.42 3.72
C VAL A 117 13.63 7.51 5.24
N ASP A 118 14.83 7.55 5.78
CA ASP A 118 15.05 7.94 7.17
C ASP A 118 15.07 9.47 7.28
N LEU A 119 14.09 10.06 7.96
CA LEU A 119 13.97 11.51 8.10
C LEU A 119 15.02 12.12 9.04
N ASP A 120 15.69 11.32 9.86
CA ASP A 120 16.75 11.82 10.75
C ASP A 120 18.05 12.08 9.98
N THR A 121 18.32 11.28 8.94
CA THR A 121 19.56 11.35 8.15
C THR A 121 19.33 11.79 6.70
N LEU A 122 18.09 11.78 6.23
CA LEU A 122 17.70 11.91 4.82
C LEU A 122 18.36 10.91 3.90
N ARG A 123 18.88 9.80 4.44
CA ARG A 123 19.34 8.67 3.65
C ARG A 123 18.18 7.78 3.31
N TYR A 124 18.25 7.13 2.16
CA TYR A 124 17.16 6.29 1.69
C TYR A 124 17.66 5.13 0.82
N ARG A 125 16.73 4.19 0.58
CA ARG A 125 16.94 3.01 -0.27
C ARG A 125 15.64 2.63 -0.96
N HIS A 126 15.75 2.14 -2.18
CA HIS A 126 14.61 1.57 -2.89
C HIS A 126 14.43 0.08 -2.60
N VAL A 127 13.18 -0.35 -2.58
CA VAL A 127 12.77 -1.75 -2.40
C VAL A 127 11.77 -2.09 -3.52
N LEU A 128 12.09 -3.08 -4.35
CA LEU A 128 11.21 -3.50 -5.44
C LEU A 128 10.00 -4.27 -4.88
N LEU A 129 8.79 -3.94 -5.34
CA LEU A 129 7.60 -4.71 -4.98
C LEU A 129 7.47 -5.90 -5.95
N VAL A 130 7.30 -7.11 -5.41
CA VAL A 130 7.25 -8.33 -6.22
C VAL A 130 6.04 -9.19 -5.87
N VAL A 131 5.49 -9.87 -6.87
CA VAL A 131 4.57 -10.98 -6.70
C VAL A 131 5.40 -12.26 -6.86
N PRO A 132 5.64 -13.02 -5.79
CA PRO A 132 6.41 -14.24 -5.88
C PRO A 132 5.54 -15.35 -6.52
N GLU A 133 6.13 -16.16 -7.40
CA GLU A 133 5.45 -17.26 -8.08
C GLU A 133 6.28 -18.54 -7.99
N LEU A 134 5.66 -19.69 -7.74
CA LEU A 134 6.32 -20.99 -7.83
C LEU A 134 6.24 -21.54 -9.27
N ARG A 135 7.40 -21.76 -9.89
CA ARG A 135 7.53 -22.40 -11.21
C ARG A 135 8.48 -23.58 -11.12
N ALA A 136 7.96 -24.78 -11.40
CA ALA A 136 8.72 -26.04 -11.30
C ALA A 136 9.48 -26.18 -9.95
N GLY A 137 8.82 -25.79 -8.84
CA GLY A 137 9.38 -25.88 -7.48
C GLY A 137 10.40 -24.79 -7.12
N ARG A 138 10.61 -23.79 -7.98
CA ARG A 138 11.50 -22.64 -7.71
C ARG A 138 10.68 -21.36 -7.64
N VAL A 139 11.03 -20.48 -6.70
CA VAL A 139 10.45 -19.13 -6.66
C VAL A 139 11.02 -18.28 -7.79
N VAL A 140 10.14 -17.59 -8.50
CA VAL A 140 10.45 -16.57 -9.50
C VAL A 140 9.84 -15.26 -9.03
N LEU A 141 10.60 -14.17 -9.12
CA LEU A 141 10.12 -12.84 -8.77
C LEU A 141 9.52 -12.17 -10.00
N ARG A 142 8.22 -11.86 -9.93
CA ARG A 142 7.58 -10.99 -10.92
C ARG A 142 7.39 -9.60 -10.32
N PRO A 143 7.82 -8.50 -10.97
CA PRO A 143 7.50 -7.17 -10.47
C PRO A 143 5.99 -6.97 -10.31
N LEU A 144 5.61 -6.29 -9.23
CA LEU A 144 4.24 -5.86 -9.03
C LEU A 144 3.95 -4.70 -9.99
N ALA A 145 3.31 -4.99 -11.12
CA ALA A 145 3.02 -3.99 -12.16
C ALA A 145 1.75 -3.16 -11.88
N VAL A 146 1.75 -2.34 -10.82
CA VAL A 146 0.68 -1.35 -10.53
C VAL A 146 1.19 0.08 -10.65
N HIS A 147 0.30 1.07 -10.59
CA HIS A 147 0.72 2.46 -10.41
C HIS A 147 1.18 2.74 -8.98
N ALA A 148 0.75 1.92 -8.01
CA ALA A 148 0.99 2.13 -6.58
C ALA A 148 0.56 3.54 -6.14
N GLY A 149 -0.60 3.99 -6.62
CA GLY A 149 -1.08 5.37 -6.48
C GLY A 149 -1.22 5.86 -5.03
N GLY A 150 -1.50 4.93 -4.11
CA GLY A 150 -1.68 5.18 -2.69
C GLY A 150 -0.97 4.14 -1.85
N LEU A 151 -0.47 4.58 -0.69
CA LEU A 151 0.15 3.76 0.32
C LEU A 151 -0.49 4.01 1.68
N VAL A 152 -0.66 2.96 2.47
CA VAL A 152 -0.91 3.06 3.92
C VAL A 152 -0.04 2.04 4.62
N TRP A 153 0.76 2.47 5.59
CA TRP A 153 1.47 1.57 6.50
C TRP A 153 0.69 1.49 7.81
N ALA A 154 0.07 0.33 8.06
CA ALA A 154 -0.73 0.06 9.25
C ALA A 154 -0.33 -1.28 9.86
N GLY A 155 0.09 -1.26 11.13
CA GLY A 155 0.62 -2.45 11.79
C GLY A 155 1.79 -3.06 11.00
N PRO A 156 1.80 -4.38 10.74
CA PRO A 156 2.87 -5.02 9.99
C PRO A 156 2.77 -4.80 8.48
N TYR A 157 1.66 -4.23 7.99
CA TYR A 157 1.33 -4.23 6.57
C TYR A 157 1.51 -2.87 5.90
N LEU A 158 1.99 -2.94 4.67
CA LEU A 158 1.90 -1.88 3.68
C LEU A 158 0.80 -2.22 2.67
N TYR A 159 -0.26 -1.42 2.66
CA TYR A 159 -1.31 -1.46 1.65
C TYR A 159 -0.90 -0.61 0.46
N VAL A 160 -1.05 -1.17 -0.74
CA VAL A 160 -0.66 -0.55 -2.00
C VAL A 160 -1.86 -0.53 -2.94
N ALA A 161 -2.24 0.66 -3.42
CA ALA A 161 -3.34 0.80 -4.36
C ALA A 161 -3.03 0.17 -5.73
N GLY A 162 -3.91 -0.72 -6.19
CA GLY A 162 -3.77 -1.49 -7.41
C GLY A 162 -4.64 -1.03 -8.59
N THR A 163 -5.12 0.22 -8.58
CA THR A 163 -6.03 0.78 -9.58
C THR A 163 -7.30 -0.06 -9.72
N ARG A 164 -7.48 -0.82 -10.79
CA ARG A 164 -8.68 -1.66 -11.01
C ARG A 164 -8.61 -3.00 -10.31
N ARG A 165 -7.44 -3.39 -9.80
CA ARG A 165 -7.21 -4.70 -9.17
C ARG A 165 -7.54 -4.72 -7.68
N GLY A 166 -7.86 -3.58 -7.08
CA GLY A 166 -8.07 -3.47 -5.64
C GLY A 166 -6.79 -3.07 -4.93
N LEU A 167 -6.41 -3.80 -3.88
CA LEU A 167 -5.27 -3.49 -3.03
C LEU A 167 -4.29 -4.67 -2.97
N PHE A 168 -3.00 -4.37 -2.94
CA PHE A 168 -1.96 -5.35 -2.64
C PHE A 168 -1.45 -5.10 -1.23
N THR A 169 -1.22 -6.17 -0.46
CA THR A 169 -0.76 -6.07 0.92
C THR A 169 0.58 -6.76 1.04
N CYS A 170 1.60 -6.01 1.45
CA CYS A 170 2.93 -6.52 1.72
C CYS A 170 3.19 -6.46 3.23
N ARG A 171 3.86 -7.45 3.80
CA ARG A 171 4.32 -7.37 5.19
C ARG A 171 5.71 -6.76 5.23
N MET A 172 5.90 -5.66 5.96
CA MET A 172 7.17 -4.91 5.96
C MET A 172 8.33 -5.71 6.57
N ASP A 173 8.03 -6.69 7.43
CA ASP A 173 9.03 -7.62 7.95
C ASP A 173 9.48 -8.64 6.90
N ASP A 174 8.69 -8.89 5.84
CA ASP A 174 9.01 -9.87 4.79
C ASP A 174 9.99 -9.32 3.74
N ILE A 175 10.59 -8.15 3.95
CA ILE A 175 11.61 -7.61 3.04
C ILE A 175 12.81 -8.56 3.02
N VAL A 176 13.26 -8.90 1.82
CA VAL A 176 14.39 -9.81 1.58
C VAL A 176 15.52 -9.07 0.89
N GLU A 177 16.75 -9.31 1.33
CA GLU A 177 17.95 -8.88 0.62
C GLU A 177 18.27 -9.87 -0.50
N VAL A 178 18.49 -9.38 -1.71
CA VAL A 178 18.80 -10.19 -2.89
C VAL A 178 20.08 -9.67 -3.56
N GLU A 179 20.76 -10.53 -4.30
CA GLU A 179 21.85 -10.08 -5.17
C GLU A 179 21.26 -9.28 -6.36
N PRO A 180 21.68 -8.02 -6.58
CA PRO A 180 21.19 -7.21 -7.69
C PRO A 180 21.46 -7.88 -9.03
N GLY A 181 20.42 -7.98 -9.84
CA GLY A 181 20.47 -8.59 -11.16
C GLY A 181 19.19 -8.37 -11.95
N GLU A 182 19.07 -9.06 -13.08
CA GLU A 182 17.95 -8.92 -14.03
C GLU A 182 16.58 -9.12 -13.37
N GLU A 183 16.42 -10.20 -12.59
CA GLU A 183 15.17 -10.55 -11.89
C GLU A 183 14.72 -9.47 -10.88
N SER A 184 15.68 -8.75 -10.29
CA SER A 184 15.44 -7.67 -9.32
C SER A 184 15.47 -6.26 -9.95
N PHE A 185 15.73 -6.17 -11.26
CA PHE A 185 16.01 -4.90 -11.94
C PHE A 185 17.05 -4.03 -11.20
N GLY A 186 18.12 -4.67 -10.72
CA GLY A 186 19.21 -4.03 -9.97
C GLY A 186 18.90 -3.64 -8.52
N HIS A 187 17.74 -3.99 -7.97
CA HIS A 187 17.40 -3.70 -6.58
C HIS A 187 18.06 -4.70 -5.63
N ARG A 188 18.66 -4.20 -4.53
CA ARG A 188 19.22 -5.03 -3.45
C ARG A 188 18.14 -5.59 -2.52
N PHE A 189 16.96 -4.98 -2.49
CA PHE A 189 15.87 -5.36 -1.61
C PHE A 189 14.59 -5.57 -2.39
N VAL A 190 13.86 -6.63 -2.06
CA VAL A 190 12.53 -6.93 -2.60
C VAL A 190 11.53 -7.09 -1.46
N LEU A 191 10.29 -6.68 -1.71
CA LEU A 191 9.17 -6.80 -0.77
C LEU A 191 8.05 -7.60 -1.44
N PRO A 192 7.83 -8.86 -1.03
CA PRO A 192 6.81 -9.69 -1.64
C PRO A 192 5.39 -9.26 -1.21
N VAL A 193 4.46 -9.32 -2.16
CA VAL A 193 3.03 -9.28 -1.87
C VAL A 193 2.67 -10.51 -1.05
N ARG A 194 2.14 -10.30 0.16
CA ARG A 194 1.67 -11.37 1.05
C ARG A 194 0.31 -11.89 0.61
N PHE A 195 -0.63 -10.99 0.34
CA PHE A 195 -1.96 -11.27 -0.21
C PHE A 195 -2.51 -10.01 -0.86
N ALA A 196 -3.62 -10.14 -1.58
CA ALA A 196 -4.33 -9.02 -2.17
C ALA A 196 -5.77 -8.94 -1.62
N TYR A 197 -6.38 -7.78 -1.84
CA TYR A 197 -7.81 -7.58 -1.79
C TYR A 197 -8.27 -7.31 -3.22
N ASP A 198 -8.80 -8.33 -3.88
CA ASP A 198 -9.26 -8.21 -5.26
C ASP A 198 -10.52 -7.37 -5.33
N ALA A 199 -10.49 -6.35 -6.18
CA ALA A 199 -11.65 -5.51 -6.44
C ALA A 199 -12.73 -6.29 -7.19
N GLN A 200 -13.90 -6.38 -6.57
CA GLN A 200 -15.12 -6.92 -7.15
C GLN A 200 -16.17 -5.81 -7.22
N HIS A 201 -17.06 -5.92 -8.21
CA HIS A 201 -18.07 -4.90 -8.43
C HIS A 201 -19.34 -5.45 -9.06
N ASP A 202 -20.47 -4.90 -8.63
CA ASP A 202 -21.80 -5.18 -9.22
C ASP A 202 -22.21 -4.10 -10.23
N ARG A 203 -21.50 -2.96 -10.23
CA ARG A 203 -21.72 -1.80 -11.11
C ARG A 203 -20.39 -1.24 -11.62
N ASP A 204 -20.12 0.04 -11.44
CA ASP A 204 -18.89 0.71 -11.90
C ASP A 204 -17.68 0.27 -11.09
N GLN A 205 -16.71 -0.31 -11.78
CA GLN A 205 -15.45 -0.76 -11.19
C GLN A 205 -14.67 0.40 -10.58
N MET A 206 -14.31 0.27 -9.30
CA MET A 206 -13.48 1.25 -8.60
C MET A 206 -12.04 1.25 -9.11
N ARG A 207 -11.46 2.46 -9.25
CA ARG A 207 -10.06 2.68 -9.64
C ARG A 207 -9.27 3.23 -8.45
N TYR A 208 -8.87 2.36 -7.54
CA TYR A 208 -8.13 2.68 -6.31
C TYR A 208 -6.84 3.44 -6.63
N SER A 209 -6.80 4.74 -6.31
CA SER A 209 -5.76 5.66 -6.76
C SER A 209 -4.98 6.31 -5.63
N PHE A 210 -5.58 6.49 -4.46
CA PHE A 210 -4.90 6.97 -3.27
C PHE A 210 -5.48 6.29 -2.06
N LEU A 211 -4.67 6.18 -1.01
CA LEU A 211 -5.05 5.56 0.26
C LEU A 211 -4.74 6.53 1.40
N SER A 212 -5.51 6.42 2.48
CA SER A 212 -5.23 7.07 3.75
C SER A 212 -5.77 6.21 4.89
N LEU A 213 -5.45 6.59 6.12
CA LEU A 213 -5.87 5.89 7.32
C LEU A 213 -6.64 6.85 8.22
N ASP A 214 -7.95 6.64 8.33
CA ASP A 214 -8.80 7.38 9.26
C ASP A 214 -8.77 6.67 10.62
N ARG A 215 -8.35 7.41 11.64
CA ARG A 215 -8.26 6.97 13.04
C ARG A 215 -9.05 7.87 13.97
N SER A 216 -9.98 8.65 13.42
CA SER A 216 -10.83 9.55 14.20
C SER A 216 -11.93 8.81 14.98
N THR A 217 -12.13 7.52 14.70
CA THR A 217 -13.09 6.64 15.36
C THR A 217 -12.41 5.50 16.10
N GLU A 218 -13.16 4.77 16.93
CA GLU A 218 -12.64 3.63 17.70
C GLU A 218 -12.07 2.51 16.80
N VAL A 219 -12.68 2.33 15.63
CA VAL A 219 -12.23 1.38 14.62
C VAL A 219 -11.47 2.14 13.53
N PRO A 220 -10.18 1.88 13.31
CA PRO A 220 -9.47 2.53 12.20
C PRO A 220 -10.07 2.09 10.86
N HIS A 221 -10.14 3.01 9.90
CA HIS A 221 -10.63 2.74 8.56
C HIS A 221 -9.55 3.02 7.52
N LEU A 222 -9.35 2.07 6.60
CA LEU A 222 -8.63 2.34 5.37
C LEU A 222 -9.52 3.17 4.45
N VAL A 223 -9.11 4.40 4.16
CA VAL A 223 -9.77 5.28 3.21
C VAL A 223 -9.16 5.03 1.84
N ALA A 224 -9.98 4.78 0.82
CA ALA A 224 -9.55 4.65 -0.55
C ALA A 224 -10.29 5.63 -1.46
N GLY A 225 -9.55 6.31 -2.31
CA GLY A 225 -10.10 7.24 -3.29
C GLY A 225 -9.95 6.74 -4.72
N GLU A 226 -10.93 7.09 -5.54
CA GLU A 226 -11.01 6.71 -6.94
C GLU A 226 -10.36 7.74 -7.86
N TYR A 227 -9.54 7.26 -8.79
CA TYR A 227 -9.11 8.09 -9.92
C TYR A 227 -10.29 8.35 -10.87
N GLY A 228 -10.52 9.61 -11.21
CA GLY A 228 -11.47 10.00 -12.24
C GLY A 228 -11.03 11.25 -13.00
N ARG A 229 -11.36 11.31 -14.29
CA ARG A 229 -11.31 12.50 -15.15
C ARG A 229 -12.64 12.66 -15.88
N ASP A 230 -12.96 13.89 -16.28
CA ASP A 230 -14.14 14.19 -17.11
C ASP A 230 -15.47 13.67 -16.53
N GLU A 231 -16.10 12.67 -17.15
CA GLU A 231 -17.37 12.10 -16.69
C GLU A 231 -17.19 10.88 -15.76
N MET A 232 -15.95 10.50 -15.44
CA MET A 232 -15.66 9.37 -14.55
C MET A 232 -16.09 9.67 -13.10
N THR A 233 -16.55 8.63 -12.41
CA THR A 233 -16.81 8.67 -10.96
C THR A 233 -15.53 8.99 -10.15
N ARG A 234 -15.69 9.65 -9.00
CA ARG A 234 -14.63 10.12 -8.09
C ARG A 234 -14.90 9.77 -6.63
N ARG A 235 -15.25 8.51 -6.41
CA ARG A 235 -15.71 8.01 -5.11
C ARG A 235 -14.61 8.00 -4.06
N ILE A 236 -14.98 8.22 -2.81
CA ILE A 236 -14.17 7.96 -1.61
C ILE A 236 -14.92 6.93 -0.75
N VAL A 237 -14.22 5.85 -0.40
CA VAL A 237 -14.78 4.75 0.38
C VAL A 237 -13.94 4.49 1.63
N ARG A 238 -14.58 3.96 2.68
CA ARG A 238 -13.90 3.61 3.94
C ARG A 238 -14.15 2.16 4.30
N TYR A 239 -13.08 1.37 4.40
CA TYR A 239 -13.12 -0.01 4.84
C TYR A 239 -12.67 -0.11 6.30
N PRO A 240 -13.49 -0.67 7.21
CA PRO A 240 -13.08 -0.86 8.59
C PRO A 240 -11.94 -1.88 8.66
N LEU A 241 -10.94 -1.59 9.49
CA LEU A 241 -9.84 -2.50 9.80
C LEU A 241 -10.12 -3.26 11.09
N ASP A 242 -9.70 -4.51 11.15
CA ASP A 242 -9.57 -5.21 12.41
C ASP A 242 -8.36 -4.65 13.18
N PRO A 243 -8.52 -4.13 14.41
CA PRO A 243 -7.41 -3.53 15.14
C PRO A 243 -6.38 -4.56 15.66
N GLY A 244 -6.73 -5.85 15.71
CA GLY A 244 -5.84 -6.92 16.14
C GLY A 244 -5.02 -7.49 14.98
N THR A 245 -5.62 -7.66 13.80
CA THR A 245 -4.94 -8.24 12.63
C THR A 245 -4.48 -7.21 11.59
N TYR A 246 -5.05 -6.01 11.63
CA TYR A 246 -4.96 -4.98 10.59
C TYR A 246 -5.60 -5.37 9.25
N ASP A 247 -6.26 -6.52 9.12
CA ASP A 247 -6.99 -6.85 7.89
C ASP A 247 -8.21 -5.95 7.69
N LEU A 248 -8.67 -5.83 6.43
CA LEU A 248 -10.02 -5.30 6.19
C LEU A 248 -11.02 -6.26 6.83
N ARG A 249 -11.97 -5.74 7.61
CA ARG A 249 -13.05 -6.59 8.14
C ARG A 249 -13.86 -7.12 6.99
N ALA A 250 -14.14 -8.42 7.03
CA ALA A 250 -14.99 -9.10 6.07
C ALA A 250 -16.35 -9.40 6.70
N ASP A 251 -17.39 -9.33 5.88
CA ASP A 251 -18.72 -9.80 6.24
C ASP A 251 -18.75 -11.34 6.25
N GLN A 252 -19.89 -11.93 6.64
CA GLN A 252 -20.05 -13.39 6.75
C GLN A 252 -19.81 -14.15 5.42
N ASP A 253 -19.90 -13.47 4.28
CA ASP A 253 -19.63 -14.03 2.95
C ASP A 253 -18.16 -13.89 2.49
N GLY A 254 -17.27 -13.43 3.38
CA GLY A 254 -15.84 -13.29 3.15
C GLY A 254 -15.48 -12.06 2.31
N VAL A 255 -16.38 -11.08 2.22
CA VAL A 255 -16.21 -9.87 1.42
C VAL A 255 -16.10 -8.65 2.34
N SER A 256 -15.12 -7.80 2.09
CA SER A 256 -15.00 -6.50 2.74
C SER A 256 -15.79 -5.45 1.98
N ARG A 257 -16.80 -4.89 2.65
CA ARG A 257 -17.63 -3.79 2.14
C ARG A 257 -17.27 -2.50 2.86
N PRO A 258 -17.28 -1.35 2.15
CA PRO A 258 -17.06 -0.08 2.81
C PRO A 258 -18.30 0.33 3.62
N VAL A 259 -18.07 1.05 4.72
CA VAL A 259 -19.13 1.53 5.64
C VAL A 259 -19.56 2.97 5.37
N SER A 260 -18.87 3.65 4.45
CA SER A 260 -19.24 4.97 3.97
C SER A 260 -18.82 5.14 2.51
N PHE A 261 -19.65 5.85 1.75
CA PHE A 261 -19.41 6.29 0.40
C PHE A 261 -19.62 7.80 0.32
N ASP A 262 -18.59 8.52 -0.13
CA ASP A 262 -18.70 9.92 -0.54
C ASP A 262 -18.47 9.95 -2.07
N ASP A 263 -19.45 10.45 -2.83
CA ASP A 263 -19.42 10.54 -4.30
C ASP A 263 -19.15 11.97 -4.80
#